data_AF-A0A9P5UMQ7-F1
#
_entry.id   AF-A0A9P5UMQ7-F1
#
_cell.length_a   1.000
_cell.length_b   1.000
_cell.length_c   1.000
_cell.angle_alpha   90.00
_cell.angle_beta   90.00
_cell.angle_gamma   90.00
#
_symmetry.space_group_name_H-M   'P 1'
#
loop_
_entity.id
_entity.type
_entity.pdbx_description
1 polymer ?
#
loop_
_entity_poly.entity_id
_entity_poly.type
_entity_poly.pdbx_seq_one_letter_code
_entity_poly.pdbx_strand_id
1 'polypeptide(L)'
;MEPNYDTCGMTNWVGSFDPIKFIYFMLATVIIPYPVYIFVATVFNWEHKAKRPARHYQDILNATSYGVILFIFGNYARTFNVLDNMAKLLSELDFAKTSLPRFKSWPFAMYALFLGATALVLVFAGYHIYLGIVLNRTVPGFIGYYLLALLIPVLLTLIGYACLKQQNNDLFGLSKVYNFMLYLRWKWTTRVARRSAAKQRRLDAAKQHIPTIDPPNQSVDAQQGRVATPVSEQQSSYHVSRSGSHDNLVVTTTNNTSVSFTITEGPPPTSALENIDSEIVIPPFQPYVWSVAIPGYFHPHHWQLFYTLAFFTRFDHWVSRVGAGIVIGAYMQGIMAYGFDYLIEE
;
A
#
# COMPACT_ATOMS: atom_id res chain seq x y z
N MET A 1 -16.96 -15.96 -38.76
CA MET A 1 -15.57 -16.38 -38.53
C MET A 1 -15.59 -17.35 -37.38
N GLU A 2 -15.25 -18.62 -37.61
CA GLU A 2 -15.07 -19.58 -36.51
C GLU A 2 -13.85 -19.15 -35.69
N PRO A 3 -13.91 -19.18 -34.35
CA PRO A 3 -12.76 -18.78 -33.53
C PRO A 3 -11.61 -19.77 -33.74
N ASN A 4 -10.39 -19.28 -33.93
CA ASN A 4 -9.22 -20.14 -34.04
C ASN A 4 -8.80 -20.61 -32.64
N TYR A 5 -9.27 -21.78 -32.22
CA TYR A 5 -9.01 -22.33 -30.88
C TYR A 5 -7.61 -22.89 -30.69
N ASP A 6 -6.88 -23.20 -31.77
CA ASP A 6 -5.47 -23.64 -31.70
C ASP A 6 -4.57 -22.54 -31.13
N THR A 7 -4.98 -21.29 -31.33
CA THR A 7 -4.32 -20.14 -30.74
C THR A 7 -4.70 -19.95 -29.26
N CYS A 8 -5.87 -20.39 -28.81
CA CYS A 8 -6.29 -20.25 -27.40
C CYS A 8 -5.61 -21.26 -26.45
N GLY A 9 -4.78 -22.16 -26.97
CA GLY A 9 -4.07 -23.19 -26.20
C GLY A 9 -3.14 -22.61 -25.13
N MET A 10 -3.33 -23.06 -23.89
CA MET A 10 -2.50 -22.72 -22.73
C MET A 10 -1.04 -23.22 -22.81
N THR A 11 -0.66 -23.94 -23.87
CA THR A 11 0.66 -24.57 -24.01
C THR A 11 1.80 -23.54 -24.09
N ASN A 12 1.51 -22.29 -24.47
CA ASN A 12 2.48 -21.19 -24.53
C ASN A 12 2.08 -20.01 -23.62
N TRP A 13 1.50 -20.23 -22.44
CA TRP A 13 1.01 -19.12 -21.59
C TRP A 13 2.11 -18.10 -21.23
N VAL A 14 3.35 -18.57 -21.01
CA VAL A 14 4.54 -17.74 -20.81
C VAL A 14 5.07 -17.15 -22.14
N GLY A 15 4.75 -17.78 -23.27
CA GLY A 15 5.18 -17.38 -24.62
C GLY A 15 4.25 -16.39 -25.34
N SER A 16 3.24 -15.84 -24.67
CA SER A 16 2.32 -14.85 -25.26
C SER A 16 2.77 -13.40 -25.07
N PHE A 17 3.91 -13.15 -24.40
CA PHE A 17 4.41 -11.80 -24.21
C PHE A 17 5.00 -11.24 -25.51
N ASP A 18 4.26 -10.31 -26.12
CA ASP A 18 4.73 -9.51 -27.25
C ASP A 18 5.21 -8.14 -26.70
N PRO A 19 6.52 -7.86 -26.69
CA PRO A 19 7.06 -6.64 -26.08
C PRO A 19 6.57 -5.37 -26.78
N ILE A 20 6.34 -5.42 -28.09
CA ILE A 20 5.86 -4.27 -28.86
C ILE A 20 4.41 -3.98 -28.48
N LYS A 21 3.55 -5.02 -28.44
CA LYS A 21 2.17 -4.86 -27.99
C LYS A 21 2.08 -4.47 -26.53
N PHE A 22 3.00 -4.93 -25.70
CA PHE A 22 3.09 -4.50 -24.31
C PHE A 22 3.37 -3.00 -24.21
N ILE A 23 4.36 -2.48 -24.96
CA ILE A 23 4.63 -1.04 -25.00
C ILE A 23 3.40 -0.26 -25.46
N TYR A 24 2.74 -0.69 -26.54
CA TYR A 24 1.51 -0.04 -27.00
C TYR A 24 0.39 -0.10 -25.96
N PHE A 25 0.22 -1.24 -25.30
CA PHE A 25 -0.75 -1.41 -24.23
C PHE A 25 -0.47 -0.42 -23.09
N MET A 26 0.76 -0.31 -22.61
CA MET A 26 1.13 0.60 -21.51
C MET A 26 0.95 2.06 -21.90
N LEU A 27 1.35 2.44 -23.13
CA LEU A 27 1.16 3.79 -23.64
C LEU A 27 -0.33 4.14 -23.76
N ALA A 28 -1.13 3.27 -24.36
CA ALA A 28 -2.53 3.52 -24.66
C ALA A 28 -3.47 3.39 -23.45
N THR A 29 -3.06 2.68 -22.40
CA THR A 29 -3.91 2.44 -21.22
C THR A 29 -3.48 3.27 -20.01
N VAL A 30 -2.18 3.46 -19.77
CA VAL A 30 -1.67 4.11 -18.56
C VAL A 30 -0.96 5.44 -18.88
N ILE A 31 0.13 5.39 -19.64
CA ILE A 31 1.09 6.50 -19.72
C ILE A 31 0.52 7.73 -20.43
N ILE A 32 -0.22 7.57 -21.53
CA ILE A 32 -0.84 8.68 -22.24
C ILE A 32 -2.19 9.08 -21.61
N PRO A 33 -3.13 8.15 -21.32
CA PRO A 33 -4.43 8.53 -20.81
C PRO A 33 -4.38 9.26 -19.47
N TYR A 34 -3.46 8.90 -18.57
CA TYR A 34 -3.39 9.49 -17.23
C TYR A 34 -3.13 11.01 -17.24
N PRO A 35 -2.05 11.53 -17.86
CA PRO A 35 -1.85 12.98 -17.96
C PRO A 35 -2.91 13.66 -18.84
N VAL A 36 -3.38 13.00 -19.91
CA VAL A 36 -4.46 13.55 -20.76
C VAL A 36 -5.74 13.72 -19.95
N TYR A 37 -6.13 12.74 -19.14
CA TYR A 37 -7.31 12.83 -18.29
C TYR A 37 -7.19 13.97 -17.29
N ILE A 38 -6.04 14.11 -16.61
CA ILE A 38 -5.84 15.20 -15.63
C ILE A 38 -5.96 16.56 -16.31
N PHE A 39 -5.33 16.72 -17.47
CA PHE A 39 -5.40 17.97 -18.24
C PHE A 39 -6.84 18.28 -18.65
N VAL A 40 -7.53 17.31 -19.27
CA VAL A 40 -8.93 17.47 -19.72
C VAL A 40 -9.85 17.73 -18.52
N ALA A 41 -9.74 16.94 -17.45
CA ALA A 41 -10.55 17.13 -16.24
C ALA A 41 -10.33 18.51 -15.61
N THR A 42 -9.11 19.03 -15.65
CA THR A 42 -8.80 20.39 -15.16
C THR A 42 -9.42 21.46 -16.08
N VAL A 43 -9.24 21.34 -17.39
CA VAL A 43 -9.74 22.32 -18.39
C VAL A 43 -11.26 22.39 -18.41
N PHE A 44 -11.93 21.23 -18.33
CA PHE A 44 -13.39 21.13 -18.40
C PHE A 44 -14.05 21.06 -17.01
N ASN A 45 -13.28 21.25 -15.93
CA ASN A 45 -13.75 21.17 -14.54
C ASN A 45 -14.57 19.89 -14.25
N TRP A 46 -14.08 18.74 -14.74
CA TRP A 46 -14.68 17.44 -14.43
C TRP A 46 -14.45 17.08 -12.97
N GLU A 47 -15.37 16.29 -12.41
CA GLU A 47 -15.23 15.78 -11.05
C GLU A 47 -14.01 14.87 -10.95
N HIS A 48 -13.04 15.25 -10.12
CA HIS A 48 -11.87 14.44 -9.82
C HIS A 48 -11.32 14.81 -8.44
N LYS A 49 -10.64 13.85 -7.80
CA LYS A 49 -9.97 14.07 -6.52
C LYS A 49 -8.73 14.92 -6.76
N ALA A 50 -8.63 16.07 -6.08
CA ALA A 50 -7.41 16.87 -6.05
C ALA A 50 -6.28 16.05 -5.41
N LYS A 51 -5.18 15.86 -6.14
CA LYS A 51 -4.05 15.02 -5.72
C LYS A 51 -2.75 15.81 -5.81
N ARG A 52 -1.83 15.56 -4.87
CA ARG A 52 -0.46 16.09 -4.93
C ARG A 52 0.32 15.35 -6.04
N PRO A 53 1.33 15.97 -6.68
CA PRO A 53 2.14 15.31 -7.72
C PRO A 53 2.73 13.95 -7.31
N ALA A 54 3.16 13.82 -6.05
CA ALA A 54 3.65 12.55 -5.52
C ALA A 54 2.58 11.44 -5.51
N ARG A 55 1.31 11.80 -5.27
CA ARG A 55 0.19 10.85 -5.32
C ARG A 55 -0.14 10.44 -6.76
N HIS A 56 -0.08 11.38 -7.71
CA HIS A 56 -0.22 11.05 -9.14
C HIS A 56 0.87 10.08 -9.61
N TYR A 57 2.11 10.31 -9.21
CA TYR A 57 3.21 9.39 -9.51
C TYR A 57 2.97 7.99 -8.94
N GLN A 58 2.53 7.89 -7.68
CA GLN A 58 2.16 6.61 -7.06
C GLN A 58 1.04 5.89 -7.81
N ASP A 59 0.00 6.62 -8.23
CA ASP A 59 -1.10 6.05 -9.01
C ASP A 59 -0.60 5.50 -10.37
N ILE A 60 0.29 6.22 -11.06
CA ILE A 60 0.89 5.75 -12.33
C ILE A 60 1.72 4.49 -12.10
N LEU A 61 2.54 4.43 -11.04
CA LEU A 61 3.32 3.24 -10.71
C LEU A 61 2.42 2.03 -10.42
N ASN A 62 1.39 2.22 -9.59
CA ASN A 62 0.43 1.18 -9.26
C ASN A 62 -0.31 0.69 -10.52
N ALA A 63 -0.85 1.62 -11.33
CA ALA A 63 -1.52 1.31 -12.59
C ALA A 63 -0.59 0.57 -13.57
N THR A 64 0.69 0.94 -13.60
CA THR A 64 1.72 0.23 -14.38
C THR A 64 1.89 -1.20 -13.88
N SER A 65 2.02 -1.42 -12.57
CA SER A 65 2.14 -2.76 -11.97
C SER A 65 0.92 -3.64 -12.27
N TYR A 66 -0.29 -3.11 -12.08
CA TYR A 66 -1.52 -3.83 -12.43
C TYR A 66 -1.66 -4.05 -13.94
N GLY A 67 -1.23 -3.10 -14.77
CA GLY A 67 -1.19 -3.22 -16.22
C GLY A 67 -0.29 -4.37 -16.68
N VAL A 68 0.88 -4.56 -16.04
CA VAL A 68 1.77 -5.70 -16.32
C VAL A 68 1.08 -7.03 -16.00
N ILE A 69 0.48 -7.14 -14.81
CA ILE A 69 -0.24 -8.35 -14.37
C ILE A 69 -1.39 -8.65 -15.34
N LEU A 70 -2.17 -7.63 -15.69
CA LEU A 70 -3.28 -7.74 -16.62
C LEU A 70 -2.80 -8.17 -18.01
N PHE A 71 -1.72 -7.56 -18.51
CA PHE A 71 -1.24 -7.86 -19.86
C PHE A 71 -0.80 -9.32 -19.99
N ILE A 72 0.01 -9.79 -19.04
CA ILE A 72 0.58 -11.14 -19.03
C ILE A 72 -0.53 -12.17 -18.80
N PHE A 73 -1.30 -12.05 -17.72
CA PHE A 73 -2.24 -13.10 -17.32
C PHE A 73 -3.59 -13.00 -18.04
N GLY A 74 -3.95 -11.82 -18.53
CA GLY A 74 -5.16 -11.57 -19.31
C GLY A 74 -5.00 -11.81 -20.83
N ASN A 75 -3.82 -12.25 -21.29
CA ASN A 75 -3.53 -12.52 -22.72
C ASN A 75 -3.79 -11.30 -23.62
N TYR A 76 -3.47 -10.10 -23.15
CA TYR A 76 -3.74 -8.88 -23.89
C TYR A 76 -2.84 -8.70 -25.11
N ALA A 77 -1.78 -9.47 -25.26
CA ALA A 77 -1.04 -9.54 -26.52
C ALA A 77 -1.91 -9.97 -27.72
N ARG A 78 -3.08 -10.61 -27.50
CA ARG A 78 -4.00 -11.01 -28.58
C ARG A 78 -5.33 -10.28 -28.54
N THR A 79 -5.74 -9.92 -27.34
CA THR A 79 -7.04 -9.30 -27.10
C THR A 79 -6.99 -7.78 -27.18
N PHE A 80 -5.83 -7.16 -26.94
CA PHE A 80 -5.73 -5.71 -27.01
C PHE A 80 -5.82 -5.22 -28.46
N ASN A 81 -6.75 -4.28 -28.69
CA ASN A 81 -6.82 -3.49 -29.91
C ASN A 81 -7.01 -2.01 -29.53
N VAL A 82 -6.20 -1.14 -30.13
CA VAL A 82 -6.17 0.30 -29.80
C VAL A 82 -7.51 0.98 -30.09
N LEU A 83 -8.23 0.50 -31.12
CA LEU A 83 -9.49 1.08 -31.60
C LEU A 83 -10.66 0.93 -30.60
N ASP A 84 -10.58 0.00 -29.65
CA ASP A 84 -11.68 -0.30 -28.73
C ASP A 84 -11.74 0.63 -27.49
N ASN A 85 -10.87 1.66 -27.42
CA ASN A 85 -10.79 2.59 -26.29
C ASN A 85 -11.83 3.73 -26.29
N MET A 86 -12.75 3.77 -27.26
CA MET A 86 -13.76 4.85 -27.38
C MET A 86 -14.82 4.85 -26.28
N ALA A 87 -14.98 3.75 -25.52
CA ALA A 87 -16.00 3.61 -24.47
C ALA A 87 -15.84 4.61 -23.30
N LYS A 88 -14.66 5.24 -23.16
CA LYS A 88 -14.36 6.20 -22.09
C LYS A 88 -15.20 7.48 -22.16
N LEU A 89 -15.78 7.81 -23.31
CA LEU A 89 -16.57 9.03 -23.48
C LEU A 89 -18.01 8.90 -22.95
N LEU A 90 -18.52 7.66 -22.78
CA LEU A 90 -19.90 7.43 -22.35
C LEU A 90 -20.12 7.75 -20.86
N SER A 91 -19.09 7.65 -20.01
CA SER A 91 -19.20 7.96 -18.58
C SER A 91 -19.27 9.46 -18.28
N GLU A 92 -18.93 10.30 -19.25
CA GLU A 92 -18.90 11.76 -19.10
C GLU A 92 -20.21 12.45 -19.53
N LEU A 93 -21.25 11.68 -19.86
CA LEU A 93 -22.58 12.23 -20.13
C LEU A 93 -23.13 12.90 -18.88
N ASP A 94 -23.67 14.12 -18.99
CA ASP A 94 -24.03 14.94 -17.83
C ASP A 94 -25.10 14.28 -16.93
N PHE A 95 -25.97 13.45 -17.49
CA PHE A 95 -26.96 12.70 -16.70
C PHE A 95 -26.36 11.53 -15.92
N ALA A 96 -25.14 11.08 -16.27
CA ALA A 96 -24.41 10.04 -15.55
C ALA A 96 -23.55 10.62 -14.40
N LYS A 97 -23.32 11.94 -14.36
CA LYS A 97 -22.53 12.66 -13.34
C LYS A 97 -23.28 12.92 -12.02
N THR A 98 -24.39 12.23 -11.78
CA THR A 98 -25.20 12.50 -10.59
C THR A 98 -24.71 11.66 -9.40
N SER A 99 -24.12 12.32 -8.40
CA SER A 99 -23.83 11.74 -7.08
C SER A 99 -25.15 11.49 -6.34
N LEU A 100 -25.81 10.35 -6.57
CA LEU A 100 -27.14 10.10 -6.01
C LEU A 100 -27.04 9.17 -4.79
N PRO A 101 -27.21 9.70 -3.56
CA PRO A 101 -26.97 8.94 -2.33
C PRO A 101 -27.95 7.79 -2.11
N ARG A 102 -29.09 7.76 -2.82
CA ARG A 102 -30.08 6.69 -2.71
C ARG A 102 -30.58 6.27 -4.09
N PHE A 103 -30.52 4.96 -4.37
CA PHE A 103 -31.03 4.39 -5.62
C PHE A 103 -32.51 4.71 -5.88
N LYS A 104 -33.30 5.01 -4.83
CA LYS A 104 -34.74 5.36 -4.92
C LYS A 104 -34.99 6.75 -5.49
N SER A 105 -34.01 7.64 -5.47
CA SER A 105 -34.15 9.01 -5.97
C SER A 105 -33.55 9.19 -7.37
N TRP A 106 -33.32 8.09 -8.10
CA TRP A 106 -32.73 8.16 -9.43
C TRP A 106 -33.76 8.65 -10.46
N PRO A 107 -33.36 9.55 -11.38
CA PRO A 107 -34.22 9.89 -12.50
C PRO A 107 -34.40 8.67 -13.41
N PHE A 108 -35.52 8.61 -14.15
CA PHE A 108 -35.80 7.49 -15.06
C PHE A 108 -34.66 7.19 -16.03
N ALA A 109 -34.01 8.23 -16.58
CA ALA A 109 -32.86 8.09 -17.47
C ALA A 109 -31.70 7.29 -16.83
N MET A 110 -31.46 7.47 -15.52
CA MET A 110 -30.42 6.74 -14.79
C MET A 110 -30.79 5.28 -14.58
N TYR A 111 -32.06 4.97 -14.28
CA TYR A 111 -32.53 3.58 -14.24
C TYR A 111 -32.40 2.90 -15.60
N ALA A 112 -32.78 3.58 -16.68
CA ALA A 112 -32.65 3.05 -18.03
C ALA A 112 -31.17 2.80 -18.39
N LEU A 113 -30.28 3.74 -18.06
CA LEU A 113 -28.83 3.58 -18.25
C LEU A 113 -28.30 2.38 -17.46
N PHE A 114 -28.64 2.29 -16.17
CA PHE A 114 -28.14 1.22 -15.30
C PHE A 114 -28.69 -0.16 -15.71
N LEU A 115 -29.98 -0.26 -16.03
CA LEU A 115 -30.59 -1.49 -16.52
C LEU A 115 -29.98 -1.90 -17.86
N GLY A 116 -29.76 -0.96 -18.77
CA GLY A 116 -29.09 -1.19 -20.05
C GLY A 116 -27.65 -1.67 -19.89
N ALA A 117 -26.87 -1.00 -19.02
CA ALA A 117 -25.51 -1.42 -18.68
C ALA A 117 -25.48 -2.81 -18.03
N THR A 118 -26.40 -3.09 -17.11
CA THR A 118 -26.53 -4.41 -16.45
C THR A 118 -26.87 -5.50 -17.46
N ALA A 119 -27.85 -5.26 -18.34
CA ALA A 119 -28.22 -6.18 -19.39
C ALA A 119 -27.05 -6.45 -20.35
N LEU A 120 -26.31 -5.40 -20.75
CA LEU A 120 -25.12 -5.52 -21.57
C LEU A 120 -24.05 -6.39 -20.89
N VAL A 121 -23.74 -6.14 -19.61
CA VAL A 121 -22.79 -6.94 -18.84
C VAL A 121 -23.24 -8.40 -18.76
N LEU A 122 -24.53 -8.68 -18.55
CA LEU A 122 -25.06 -10.04 -18.51
C LEU A 122 -24.95 -10.76 -19.87
N VAL A 123 -25.22 -10.06 -20.96
CA VAL A 123 -25.04 -10.59 -22.33
C VAL A 123 -23.57 -10.92 -22.58
N PHE A 124 -22.65 -10.01 -22.22
CA PHE A 124 -21.22 -10.26 -22.31
C PHE A 124 -20.81 -11.45 -21.44
N ALA A 125 -21.26 -11.52 -20.19
CA ALA A 125 -20.95 -12.63 -19.30
C ALA A 125 -21.44 -13.97 -19.86
N GLY A 126 -22.69 -14.04 -20.33
CA GLY A 126 -23.25 -15.24 -20.96
C GLY A 126 -22.47 -15.66 -22.20
N TYR A 127 -22.08 -14.70 -23.05
CA TYR A 127 -21.26 -14.96 -24.23
C TYR A 127 -19.86 -15.48 -23.87
N HIS A 128 -19.22 -14.92 -22.84
CA HIS A 128 -17.90 -15.37 -22.42
C HIS A 128 -17.94 -16.74 -21.73
N ILE A 129 -19.03 -17.07 -21.02
CA ILE A 129 -19.28 -18.43 -20.53
C ILE A 129 -19.42 -19.39 -21.71
N TYR A 130 -20.16 -19.02 -22.76
CA TYR A 130 -20.24 -19.81 -24.00
C TYR A 130 -18.86 -20.04 -24.62
N LEU A 131 -18.03 -18.99 -24.75
CA LEU A 131 -16.65 -19.14 -25.22
C LEU A 131 -15.83 -20.08 -24.33
N GLY A 132 -15.99 -19.99 -23.01
CA GLY A 132 -15.38 -20.91 -22.05
C GLY A 132 -15.83 -22.36 -22.22
N ILE A 133 -17.11 -22.61 -22.52
CA ILE A 133 -17.63 -23.96 -22.82
C ILE A 133 -17.02 -24.51 -24.11
N VAL A 134 -16.89 -23.69 -25.15
CA VAL A 134 -16.26 -24.14 -26.39
C VAL A 134 -14.78 -24.44 -26.18
N LEU A 135 -14.05 -23.55 -25.47
CA LEU A 135 -12.63 -23.76 -25.16
C LEU A 135 -12.41 -24.97 -24.24
N ASN A 136 -13.38 -25.31 -23.39
CA ASN A 136 -13.31 -26.50 -22.54
C ASN A 136 -13.29 -27.81 -23.34
N ARG A 137 -13.75 -27.80 -24.60
CA ARG A 137 -13.63 -28.97 -25.50
C ARG A 137 -12.18 -29.23 -25.90
N THR A 138 -11.38 -28.18 -26.05
CA THR A 138 -9.94 -28.27 -26.39
C THR A 138 -9.05 -28.33 -25.15
N VAL A 139 -9.46 -27.71 -24.05
CA VAL A 139 -8.72 -27.67 -22.78
C VAL A 139 -9.63 -28.18 -21.66
N PRO A 140 -9.65 -29.50 -21.39
CA PRO A 140 -10.52 -30.08 -20.38
C PRO A 140 -10.35 -29.43 -19.01
N GLY A 141 -11.46 -29.00 -18.41
CA GLY A 141 -11.50 -28.36 -17.09
C GLY A 141 -11.40 -26.83 -17.12
N PHE A 142 -11.15 -26.20 -18.27
CA PHE A 142 -11.06 -24.73 -18.40
C PHE A 142 -12.29 -24.02 -17.82
N ILE A 143 -13.50 -24.51 -18.11
CA ILE A 143 -14.74 -23.86 -17.64
C ILE A 143 -14.83 -23.84 -16.11
N GLY A 144 -14.31 -24.88 -15.44
CA GLY A 144 -14.27 -24.96 -13.98
C GLY A 144 -13.39 -23.86 -13.39
N TYR A 145 -12.16 -23.71 -13.89
CA TYR A 145 -11.26 -22.63 -13.45
C TYR A 145 -11.80 -21.24 -13.79
N TYR A 146 -12.43 -21.09 -14.96
CA TYR A 146 -13.02 -19.84 -15.40
C TYR A 146 -14.17 -19.40 -14.49
N LEU A 147 -15.10 -20.30 -14.16
CA LEU A 147 -16.19 -20.01 -13.23
C LEU A 147 -15.69 -19.82 -11.80
N LEU A 148 -14.67 -20.57 -11.37
CA LEU A 148 -14.07 -20.39 -10.06
C LEU A 148 -13.43 -19.00 -9.91
N ALA A 149 -12.86 -18.45 -10.98
CA ALA A 149 -12.32 -17.09 -10.96
C ALA A 149 -13.40 -16.04 -10.68
N LEU A 150 -14.67 -16.27 -11.05
CA LEU A 150 -15.77 -15.34 -10.72
C LEU A 150 -16.03 -15.24 -9.22
N LEU A 151 -15.53 -16.20 -8.42
CA LEU A 151 -15.59 -16.12 -6.97
C LEU A 151 -14.55 -15.17 -6.37
N ILE A 152 -13.51 -14.77 -7.12
CA ILE A 152 -12.44 -13.91 -6.60
C ILE A 152 -12.98 -12.57 -6.08
N PRO A 153 -13.80 -11.79 -6.81
CA PRO A 153 -14.39 -10.56 -6.27
C PRO A 153 -15.20 -10.79 -4.99
N VAL A 154 -15.95 -11.90 -4.93
CA VAL A 154 -16.76 -12.26 -3.76
C VAL A 154 -15.86 -12.57 -2.57
N LEU A 155 -14.80 -13.36 -2.77
CA LEU A 155 -13.82 -13.68 -1.73
C LEU A 155 -13.09 -12.42 -1.25
N LEU A 156 -12.65 -11.54 -2.14
CA LEU A 156 -12.02 -10.26 -1.77
C LEU A 156 -12.96 -9.35 -1.00
N THR A 157 -14.25 -9.33 -1.36
CA THR A 157 -15.29 -8.60 -0.64
C THR A 157 -15.50 -9.17 0.76
N LEU A 158 -15.58 -10.49 0.89
CA LEU A 158 -15.70 -11.17 2.18
C LEU A 158 -14.47 -10.94 3.06
N ILE A 159 -13.27 -10.97 2.49
CA ILE A 159 -12.02 -10.64 3.20
C ILE A 159 -12.04 -9.18 3.65
N GLY A 160 -12.42 -8.23 2.78
CA GLY A 160 -12.54 -6.82 3.14
C GLY A 160 -13.53 -6.58 4.28
N TYR A 161 -14.70 -7.23 4.23
CA TYR A 161 -15.68 -7.21 5.30
C TYR A 161 -15.16 -7.85 6.60
N ALA A 162 -14.44 -8.96 6.50
CA ALA A 162 -13.79 -9.61 7.64
C ALA A 162 -12.72 -8.69 8.26
N CYS A 163 -11.93 -8.00 7.46
CA CYS A 163 -10.96 -7.00 7.91
C CYS A 163 -11.65 -5.83 8.63
N LEU A 164 -12.76 -5.30 8.07
CA LEU A 164 -13.55 -4.24 8.70
C LEU A 164 -14.10 -4.68 10.07
N LYS A 165 -14.67 -5.89 10.14
CA LYS A 165 -15.16 -6.46 11.41
C LYS A 165 -14.03 -6.75 12.39
N GLN A 166 -12.88 -7.18 11.89
CA GLN A 166 -11.70 -7.40 12.71
C GLN A 166 -11.16 -6.08 13.29
N GLN A 167 -11.14 -5.02 12.51
CA GLN A 167 -10.68 -3.70 12.96
C GLN A 167 -11.63 -3.09 14.00
N ASN A 168 -12.94 -3.16 13.76
CA ASN A 168 -13.92 -2.50 14.61
C ASN A 168 -14.30 -3.31 15.86
N ASN A 169 -14.35 -4.65 15.74
CA ASN A 169 -14.89 -5.53 16.79
C ASN A 169 -13.89 -6.59 17.28
N ASP A 170 -12.66 -6.63 16.74
CA ASP A 170 -11.70 -7.72 16.99
C ASP A 170 -12.31 -9.11 16.77
N LEU A 171 -13.07 -9.28 15.67
CA LEU A 171 -13.87 -10.47 15.35
C LEU A 171 -13.13 -11.80 15.55
N PHE A 172 -11.86 -11.87 15.18
CA PHE A 172 -11.01 -13.06 15.25
C PHE A 172 -10.09 -13.09 16.49
N GLY A 173 -10.18 -12.10 17.38
CA GLY A 173 -9.32 -12.00 18.55
C GLY A 173 -7.84 -11.77 18.23
N LEU A 174 -7.50 -11.32 17.01
CA LEU A 174 -6.11 -11.10 16.61
C LEU A 174 -5.46 -9.99 17.44
N SER A 175 -6.22 -9.06 17.99
CA SER A 175 -5.67 -8.06 18.92
C SER A 175 -5.07 -8.72 20.17
N LYS A 176 -5.69 -9.81 20.67
CA LYS A 176 -5.19 -10.56 21.83
C LYS A 176 -3.90 -11.29 21.49
N VAL A 177 -3.84 -11.92 20.32
CA VAL A 177 -2.63 -12.60 19.83
C VAL A 177 -1.49 -11.60 19.65
N TYR A 178 -1.78 -10.45 19.03
CA TYR A 178 -0.80 -9.40 18.82
C TYR A 178 -0.30 -8.80 20.14
N ASN A 179 -1.21 -8.51 21.08
CA ASN A 179 -0.84 -8.03 22.41
C ASN A 179 -0.02 -9.05 23.21
N PHE A 180 -0.33 -10.35 23.08
CA PHE A 180 0.47 -11.41 23.66
C PHE A 180 1.89 -11.43 23.07
N MET A 181 2.04 -11.30 21.75
CA MET A 181 3.35 -11.19 21.10
C MET A 181 4.13 -9.94 21.55
N LEU A 182 3.47 -8.79 21.65
CA LEU A 182 4.09 -7.56 22.17
C LEU A 182 4.52 -7.72 23.62
N TYR A 183 3.70 -8.37 24.44
CA TYR A 183 4.04 -8.68 25.83
C TYR A 183 5.27 -9.59 25.93
N LEU A 184 5.36 -10.65 25.11
CA LEU A 184 6.55 -11.51 25.05
C LEU A 184 7.80 -10.72 24.63
N ARG A 185 7.67 -9.84 23.63
CA ARG A 185 8.76 -8.96 23.18
C ARG A 185 9.21 -8.01 24.29
N TRP A 186 8.28 -7.35 24.97
CA TRP A 186 8.57 -6.48 26.13
C TRP A 186 9.24 -7.27 27.26
N LYS A 187 8.75 -8.46 27.59
CA LYS A 187 9.36 -9.33 28.61
C LYS A 187 10.79 -9.73 28.25
N TRP A 188 11.08 -9.92 26.96
CA TRP A 188 12.43 -10.22 26.50
C TRP A 188 13.35 -9.00 26.57
N THR A 189 12.93 -7.84 26.06
CA THR A 189 13.72 -6.60 26.10
C THR A 189 14.01 -6.16 27.54
N THR A 190 13.03 -6.29 28.45
CA THR A 190 13.22 -6.00 29.88
C THR A 190 14.21 -6.95 30.55
N ARG A 191 14.19 -8.24 30.21
CA ARG A 191 15.20 -9.19 30.70
C ARG A 191 16.60 -8.84 30.20
N VAL A 192 16.74 -8.47 28.93
CA VAL A 192 18.03 -8.05 28.35
C VAL A 192 18.52 -6.77 29.04
N ALA A 193 17.68 -5.76 29.18
CA ALA A 193 18.03 -4.51 29.86
C ALA A 193 18.46 -4.75 31.32
N ARG A 194 17.74 -5.59 32.07
CA ARG A 194 18.12 -5.97 33.45
C ARG A 194 19.46 -6.71 33.50
N ARG A 195 19.74 -7.60 32.54
CA ARG A 195 21.04 -8.29 32.47
C ARG A 195 22.18 -7.33 32.17
N SER A 196 21.98 -6.40 31.25
CA SER A 196 22.96 -5.34 30.94
C SER A 196 23.19 -4.42 32.13
N ALA A 197 22.13 -4.01 32.82
CA ALA A 197 22.18 -3.23 34.05
C ALA A 197 22.99 -3.94 35.16
N ALA A 198 22.70 -5.22 35.40
CA ALA A 198 23.40 -6.02 36.38
C ALA A 198 24.88 -6.21 36.02
N LYS A 199 25.19 -6.38 34.73
CA LYS A 199 26.58 -6.43 34.25
C LYS A 199 27.31 -5.11 34.50
N GLN A 200 26.67 -3.98 34.21
CA GLN A 200 27.23 -2.66 34.45
C GLN A 200 27.50 -2.42 35.94
N ARG A 201 26.52 -2.71 36.81
CA ARG A 201 26.69 -2.64 38.27
C ARG A 201 27.83 -3.51 38.79
N ARG A 202 28.03 -4.71 38.23
CA ARG A 202 29.17 -5.59 38.57
C ARG A 202 30.51 -4.99 38.14
N LEU A 203 30.58 -4.38 36.96
CA LEU A 203 31.79 -3.70 36.49
C LEU A 203 32.11 -2.49 37.35
N ASP A 204 31.11 -1.71 37.73
CA ASP A 204 31.30 -0.51 38.56
C ASP A 204 31.69 -0.88 39.99
N ALA A 205 31.09 -1.93 40.58
CA ALA A 205 31.52 -2.49 41.87
C ALA A 205 32.95 -3.07 41.82
N ALA A 206 33.32 -3.74 40.71
CA ALA A 206 34.68 -4.25 40.54
C ALA A 206 35.72 -3.12 40.45
N LYS A 207 35.38 -2.00 39.80
CA LYS A 207 36.25 -0.81 39.76
C LYS A 207 36.47 -0.19 41.13
N GLN A 208 35.46 -0.18 42.01
CA GLN A 208 35.60 0.32 43.38
C GLN A 208 36.53 -0.53 44.25
N HIS A 209 36.70 -1.82 43.92
CA HIS A 209 37.58 -2.74 44.66
C HIS A 209 39.01 -2.81 44.13
N ILE A 210 39.38 -2.07 43.08
CA ILE A 210 40.78 -2.01 42.63
C ILE A 210 41.54 -1.24 43.71
N PRO A 211 42.46 -1.87 44.46
CA PRO A 211 43.22 -1.18 45.49
C PRO A 211 43.97 -0.03 44.83
N THR A 212 43.84 1.17 45.40
CA THR A 212 44.63 2.33 45.01
C THR A 212 46.10 1.95 45.15
N ILE A 213 46.74 1.60 44.04
CA ILE A 213 48.19 1.46 44.01
C ILE A 213 48.68 2.89 44.20
N ASP A 214 49.22 3.19 45.38
CA ASP A 214 49.88 4.46 45.62
C ASP A 214 50.83 4.70 44.46
N PRO A 215 50.70 5.83 43.73
CA PRO A 215 51.55 6.09 42.59
C PRO A 215 53.00 5.96 43.08
N PRO A 216 53.84 5.16 42.40
CA PRO A 216 55.24 5.04 42.77
C PRO A 216 55.81 6.46 42.82
N ASN A 217 56.40 6.79 43.97
CA ASN A 217 56.95 8.10 44.30
C ASN A 217 57.88 8.55 43.15
N GLN A 218 57.33 9.32 42.21
CA GLN A 218 58.06 9.87 41.07
C GLN A 218 58.92 10.99 41.62
N SER A 219 60.14 10.61 41.99
CA SER A 219 61.23 11.54 42.16
C SER A 219 61.42 12.30 40.85
N VAL A 220 61.47 13.62 41.05
CA VAL A 220 61.73 14.65 40.06
C VAL A 220 63.01 14.32 39.31
N ASP A 221 62.91 14.12 38.00
CA ASP A 221 63.95 14.60 37.10
C ASP A 221 63.32 15.12 35.80
N ALA A 222 63.56 16.41 35.60
CA ALA A 222 63.17 17.16 34.43
C ALA A 222 63.91 16.63 33.20
N GLN A 223 63.22 16.47 32.08
CA GLN A 223 63.74 16.99 30.82
C GLN A 223 62.63 17.26 29.80
N GLN A 224 62.73 18.47 29.26
CA GLN A 224 61.91 19.06 28.21
C GLN A 224 61.89 18.19 26.94
N GLY A 225 60.75 18.10 26.27
CA GLY A 225 60.73 17.51 24.93
C GLY A 225 59.36 17.41 24.27
N ARG A 226 59.03 18.44 23.48
CA ARG A 226 58.09 18.45 22.34
C ARG A 226 56.59 18.23 22.59
N VAL A 227 55.91 19.36 22.43
CA VAL A 227 54.53 19.53 21.95
C VAL A 227 54.28 18.64 20.73
N ALA A 228 53.37 17.68 20.86
CA ALA A 228 52.68 17.06 19.75
C ALA A 228 51.17 17.13 20.03
N THR A 229 50.51 18.02 19.29
CA THR A 229 49.08 18.29 19.32
C THR A 229 48.31 17.04 18.90
N PRO A 230 47.39 16.50 19.71
CA PRO A 230 46.47 15.48 19.22
C PRO A 230 45.44 16.15 18.31
N VAL A 231 45.49 15.81 17.03
CA VAL A 231 44.44 16.12 16.05
C VAL A 231 43.14 15.47 16.53
N SER A 232 42.19 16.30 16.93
CA SER A 232 40.83 15.87 17.25
C SER A 232 40.17 15.35 15.98
N GLU A 233 40.07 14.04 15.85
CA GLU A 233 39.31 13.39 14.79
C GLU A 233 37.82 13.55 15.10
N GLN A 234 37.26 14.63 14.56
CA GLN A 234 35.86 15.02 14.68
C GLN A 234 35.02 14.02 13.88
N GLN A 235 34.61 12.91 14.49
CA GLN A 235 33.61 12.00 13.93
C GLN A 235 32.25 12.70 13.85
N SER A 236 32.02 13.38 12.72
CA SER A 236 30.73 13.91 12.31
C SER A 236 29.77 12.76 12.00
N SER A 237 29.01 12.32 13.00
CA SER A 237 27.82 11.52 12.76
C SER A 237 26.70 12.44 12.24
N TYR A 238 26.57 12.49 10.91
CA TYR A 238 25.43 13.13 10.25
C TYR A 238 24.16 12.32 10.54
N HIS A 239 23.41 12.69 11.56
CA HIS A 239 22.01 12.29 11.67
C HIS A 239 21.14 13.32 10.94
N VAL A 240 20.86 13.06 9.66
CA VAL A 240 19.87 13.81 8.88
C VAL A 240 18.48 13.44 9.41
N SER A 241 17.97 14.23 10.35
CA SER A 241 16.54 14.23 10.68
C SER A 241 15.86 15.25 9.79
N ARG A 242 15.34 14.79 8.67
CA ARG A 242 14.51 15.59 7.75
C ARG A 242 13.16 15.86 8.40
N SER A 243 13.07 16.97 9.14
CA SER A 243 11.82 17.60 9.50
C SER A 243 11.29 18.36 8.28
N GLY A 244 10.32 17.78 7.58
CA GLY A 244 9.50 18.46 6.60
C GLY A 244 8.16 18.79 7.24
N SER A 245 7.88 20.09 7.45
CA SER A 245 6.55 20.63 7.73
C SER A 245 5.67 20.51 6.47
N HIS A 246 4.33 20.47 6.48
CA HIS A 246 3.28 20.90 7.40
C HIS A 246 2.04 20.00 7.21
N ASP A 247 1.42 19.59 8.33
CA ASP A 247 -0.02 19.76 8.65
C ASP A 247 -0.32 18.87 9.88
N ASN A 248 -0.17 19.44 11.07
CA ASN A 248 -0.39 18.73 12.32
C ASN A 248 -1.82 18.95 12.82
N LEU A 249 -2.66 17.93 12.65
CA LEU A 249 -3.57 17.55 13.73
C LEU A 249 -2.67 16.95 14.82
N VAL A 250 -2.45 17.67 15.92
CA VAL A 250 -1.67 17.17 17.06
C VAL A 250 -2.53 16.14 17.79
N VAL A 251 -2.47 14.89 17.32
CA VAL A 251 -2.68 13.73 18.19
C VAL A 251 -1.31 13.33 18.70
N THR A 252 -1.01 13.76 19.93
CA THR A 252 0.21 13.39 20.63
C THR A 252 0.16 11.90 20.97
N THR A 253 0.54 11.05 20.02
CA THR A 253 0.86 9.65 20.32
C THR A 253 2.33 9.61 20.77
N THR A 254 2.55 9.85 22.06
CA THR A 254 3.81 9.60 22.77
C THR A 254 4.18 8.13 22.62
N ASN A 255 5.02 7.79 21.63
CA ASN A 255 5.72 6.50 21.57
C ASN A 255 6.97 6.54 20.68
N ASN A 256 7.73 7.64 20.74
CA ASN A 256 9.13 7.63 20.32
C ASN A 256 9.98 8.18 21.46
N THR A 257 10.76 7.29 22.05
CA THR A 257 11.75 7.55 23.10
C THR A 257 12.90 8.38 22.50
N SER A 258 12.67 9.66 22.28
CA SER A 258 13.75 10.64 22.25
C SER A 258 13.91 11.14 23.68
N VAL A 259 15.03 10.76 24.31
CA VAL A 259 15.41 11.31 25.61
C VAL A 259 15.83 12.75 25.35
N SER A 260 14.91 13.70 25.44
CA SER A 260 15.26 15.13 25.48
C SER A 260 15.83 15.43 26.84
N PHE A 261 17.13 15.72 26.89
CA PHE A 261 17.75 16.35 28.05
C PHE A 261 17.51 17.85 27.96
N THR A 262 16.64 18.37 28.81
CA THR A 262 16.53 19.82 29.01
C THR A 262 17.73 20.27 29.84
N ILE A 263 18.73 20.87 29.18
CA ILE A 263 19.86 21.51 29.86
C ILE A 263 19.42 22.94 30.19
N THR A 264 19.01 23.18 31.43
CA THR A 264 18.84 24.54 31.95
C THR A 264 20.22 25.14 32.23
N GLU A 265 20.56 26.23 31.54
CA GLU A 265 21.80 26.98 31.75
C GLU A 265 21.77 27.66 33.13
N GLY A 266 22.43 27.04 34.10
CA GLY A 266 22.75 27.61 35.42
C GLY A 266 24.25 27.53 35.69
N PRO A 267 24.79 28.37 36.60
CA PRO A 267 26.21 28.41 36.92
C PRO A 267 26.71 27.03 37.41
N PRO A 268 27.98 26.67 37.14
CA PRO A 268 28.51 25.35 37.42
C PRO A 268 28.45 25.06 38.93
N PRO A 269 27.72 24.01 39.37
CA PRO A 269 27.71 23.63 40.77
C PRO A 269 29.08 23.06 41.13
N THR A 270 29.81 23.82 41.95
CA THR A 270 31.03 23.36 42.59
C THR A 270 30.68 22.27 43.61
N SER A 271 31.26 21.09 43.44
CA SER A 271 31.40 20.05 44.46
C SER A 271 30.13 19.41 45.04
N ALA A 272 29.30 18.82 44.19
CA ALA A 272 28.53 17.64 44.58
C ALA A 272 28.52 16.65 43.40
N LEU A 273 29.49 15.73 43.37
CA LEU A 273 29.38 14.48 42.62
C LEU A 273 28.31 13.63 43.32
N GLU A 274 27.06 14.10 43.25
CA GLU A 274 25.91 13.32 43.66
C GLU A 274 25.86 12.14 42.68
N ASN A 275 26.05 10.93 43.20
CA ASN A 275 25.86 9.70 42.45
C ASN A 275 24.47 9.77 41.82
N ILE A 276 24.40 10.14 40.54
CA ILE A 276 23.20 9.95 39.75
C ILE A 276 23.11 8.45 39.55
N ASP A 277 22.49 7.78 40.53
CA ASP A 277 22.02 6.41 40.40
C ASP A 277 21.02 6.44 39.24
N SER A 278 21.53 6.22 38.02
CA SER A 278 20.74 6.16 36.80
C SER A 278 19.89 4.89 36.89
N GLU A 279 18.80 4.97 37.62
CA GLU A 279 17.83 3.91 37.71
C GLU A 279 17.27 3.68 36.31
N ILE A 280 17.45 2.46 35.79
CA ILE A 280 16.93 2.10 34.48
C ILE A 280 15.41 2.01 34.61
N VAL A 281 14.73 3.09 34.23
CA VAL A 281 13.28 3.14 34.18
C VAL A 281 12.80 2.29 33.00
N ILE A 282 12.25 1.13 33.32
CA ILE A 282 11.59 0.27 32.33
C ILE A 282 10.17 0.80 32.13
N PRO A 283 9.79 1.27 30.92
CA PRO A 283 8.42 1.71 30.70
C PRO A 283 7.44 0.53 30.89
N PRO A 284 6.25 0.79 31.47
CA PRO A 284 5.23 -0.23 31.62
C PRO A 284 4.79 -0.75 30.24
N PHE A 285 4.34 -2.01 30.18
CA PHE A 285 3.77 -2.57 28.97
C PHE A 285 2.51 -1.79 28.57
N GLN A 286 2.52 -1.22 27.38
CA GLN A 286 1.36 -0.54 26.79
C GLN A 286 0.73 -1.48 25.74
N PRO A 287 -0.49 -2.01 25.98
CA PRO A 287 -1.16 -2.83 25.00
C PRO A 287 -1.51 -2.01 23.76
N TYR A 288 -1.37 -2.62 22.60
CA TYR A 288 -1.81 -2.05 21.34
C TYR A 288 -3.33 -2.19 21.22
N VAL A 289 -4.02 -1.07 21.06
CA VAL A 289 -5.47 -0.99 20.87
C VAL A 289 -5.74 -0.90 19.37
N TRP A 290 -6.40 -1.92 18.80
CA TRP A 290 -6.75 -1.95 17.37
C TRP A 290 -7.88 -0.98 17.04
N SER A 291 -8.77 -0.74 18.00
CA SER A 291 -10.04 -0.07 17.80
C SER A 291 -9.95 1.42 18.12
N VAL A 292 -9.59 2.24 17.14
CA VAL A 292 -10.36 3.48 16.99
C VAL A 292 -11.57 3.06 16.17
N ALA A 293 -12.77 3.21 16.71
CA ALA A 293 -13.98 2.95 15.94
C ALA A 293 -13.98 3.96 14.77
N ILE A 294 -13.48 3.54 13.62
CA ILE A 294 -13.55 4.34 12.41
C ILE A 294 -14.94 4.08 11.85
N PRO A 295 -15.81 5.10 11.73
CA PRO A 295 -17.13 4.98 11.15
C PRO A 295 -17.02 4.77 9.62
N GLY A 296 -16.30 3.74 9.19
CA GLY A 296 -16.10 3.43 7.80
C GLY A 296 -17.15 2.47 7.25
N TYR A 297 -17.46 2.63 5.97
CA TYR A 297 -18.29 1.71 5.22
C TYR A 297 -17.45 1.00 4.16
N PHE A 298 -17.83 -0.25 3.87
CA PHE A 298 -17.22 -1.00 2.78
C PHE A 298 -17.69 -0.41 1.45
N HIS A 299 -16.77 0.21 0.71
CA HIS A 299 -17.03 0.80 -0.60
C HIS A 299 -16.09 0.17 -1.63
N PRO A 300 -16.53 -0.88 -2.36
CA PRO A 300 -15.71 -1.45 -3.41
C PRO A 300 -15.56 -0.40 -4.52
N HIS A 301 -14.32 0.01 -4.75
CA HIS A 301 -14.02 0.99 -5.77
C HIS A 301 -14.19 0.37 -7.15
N HIS A 302 -14.74 1.15 -8.08
CA HIS A 302 -14.98 0.72 -9.46
C HIS A 302 -13.73 0.10 -10.11
N TRP A 303 -12.54 0.65 -9.85
CA TRP A 303 -11.29 0.09 -10.38
C TRP A 303 -11.05 -1.37 -9.95
N GLN A 304 -11.46 -1.78 -8.75
CA GLN A 304 -11.25 -3.15 -8.24
C GLN A 304 -12.14 -4.17 -8.97
N LEU A 305 -13.38 -3.76 -9.21
CA LEU A 305 -14.35 -4.55 -9.97
C LEU A 305 -13.88 -4.71 -11.42
N PHE A 306 -13.60 -3.60 -12.09
CA PHE A 306 -13.21 -3.62 -13.50
C PHE A 306 -11.84 -4.28 -13.73
N TYR A 307 -10.88 -4.13 -12.81
CA TYR A 307 -9.62 -4.87 -12.88
C TYR A 307 -9.85 -6.38 -12.90
N THR A 308 -10.75 -6.89 -12.05
CA THR A 308 -11.03 -8.33 -12.00
C THR A 308 -11.80 -8.78 -13.24
N LEU A 309 -12.78 -7.98 -13.69
CA LEU A 309 -13.54 -8.25 -14.92
C LEU A 309 -12.65 -8.32 -16.16
N ALA A 310 -11.53 -7.59 -16.19
CA ALA A 310 -10.62 -7.54 -17.33
C ALA A 310 -9.94 -8.89 -17.61
N PHE A 311 -9.88 -9.80 -16.63
CA PHE A 311 -9.39 -11.17 -16.85
C PHE A 311 -10.42 -12.07 -17.56
N PHE A 312 -11.71 -11.73 -17.47
CA PHE A 312 -12.78 -12.52 -18.09
C PHE A 312 -12.91 -12.25 -19.58
N THR A 313 -12.40 -11.12 -20.06
CA THR A 313 -12.44 -10.70 -21.46
C THR A 313 -11.26 -11.21 -22.29
N ARG A 314 -10.52 -12.23 -21.82
CA ARG A 314 -9.22 -12.66 -22.37
C ARG A 314 -9.24 -13.44 -23.71
N PHE A 315 -10.40 -13.66 -24.32
CA PHE A 315 -10.50 -14.49 -25.52
C PHE A 315 -10.10 -13.70 -26.77
N ASP A 316 -9.49 -14.38 -27.74
CA ASP A 316 -9.17 -13.80 -29.05
C ASP A 316 -10.41 -13.76 -29.95
N HIS A 317 -11.41 -12.99 -29.52
CA HIS A 317 -12.67 -12.79 -30.22
C HIS A 317 -13.06 -11.32 -30.16
N TRP A 318 -13.61 -10.76 -31.23
CA TRP A 318 -13.89 -9.33 -31.32
C TRP A 318 -14.80 -8.83 -30.18
N VAL A 319 -15.80 -9.61 -29.75
CA VAL A 319 -16.64 -9.27 -28.57
C VAL A 319 -15.79 -9.14 -27.31
N SER A 320 -14.83 -10.04 -27.11
CA SER A 320 -13.92 -10.00 -25.96
C SER A 320 -12.95 -8.83 -26.06
N ARG A 321 -12.50 -8.45 -27.26
CA ARG A 321 -11.68 -7.24 -27.47
C ARG A 321 -12.43 -5.96 -27.10
N VAL A 322 -13.68 -5.83 -27.57
CA VAL A 322 -14.57 -4.71 -27.21
C VAL A 322 -14.83 -4.69 -25.71
N GLY A 323 -15.18 -5.84 -25.12
CA GLY A 323 -15.41 -5.95 -23.67
C GLY A 323 -14.18 -5.59 -22.86
N ALA A 324 -13.00 -6.04 -23.30
CA ALA A 324 -11.72 -5.73 -22.68
C ALA A 324 -11.42 -4.23 -22.73
N GLY A 325 -11.66 -3.57 -23.87
CA GLY A 325 -11.52 -2.13 -24.02
C GLY A 325 -12.43 -1.34 -23.08
N ILE A 326 -13.70 -1.73 -22.98
CA ILE A 326 -14.67 -1.12 -22.06
C ILE A 326 -14.20 -1.26 -20.61
N VAL A 327 -13.84 -2.48 -20.21
CA VAL A 327 -13.48 -2.79 -18.82
C VAL A 327 -12.16 -2.11 -18.42
N ILE A 328 -11.13 -2.13 -19.29
CA ILE A 328 -9.89 -1.37 -19.06
C ILE A 328 -10.18 0.13 -19.01
N GLY A 329 -11.06 0.62 -19.88
CA GLY A 329 -11.46 2.01 -19.91
C GLY A 329 -12.02 2.47 -18.57
N ALA A 330 -13.00 1.72 -18.04
CA ALA A 330 -13.62 1.98 -16.76
C ALA A 330 -12.64 1.82 -15.58
N TYR A 331 -11.77 0.79 -15.64
CA TYR A 331 -10.69 0.60 -14.67
C TYR A 331 -9.77 1.83 -14.59
N MET A 332 -9.26 2.27 -15.74
CA MET A 332 -8.35 3.41 -15.80
C MET A 332 -9.04 4.72 -15.44
N GLN A 333 -10.29 4.92 -15.87
CA GLN A 333 -11.06 6.11 -15.50
C GLN A 333 -11.18 6.23 -13.97
N GLY A 334 -11.51 5.13 -13.28
CA GLY A 334 -11.60 5.12 -11.82
C GLY A 334 -10.28 5.49 -11.13
N ILE A 335 -9.15 4.99 -11.63
CA ILE A 335 -7.82 5.33 -11.09
C ILE A 335 -7.46 6.79 -11.35
N MET A 336 -7.73 7.30 -12.54
CA MET A 336 -7.40 8.68 -12.89
C MET A 336 -8.23 9.65 -12.05
N ALA A 337 -9.54 9.43 -11.99
CA ALA A 337 -10.48 10.27 -11.24
C ALA A 337 -10.25 10.21 -9.71
N TYR A 338 -10.13 9.01 -9.14
CA TYR A 338 -10.18 8.81 -7.69
C TYR A 338 -8.87 8.25 -7.12
N GLY A 339 -8.16 7.41 -7.88
CA GLY A 339 -6.89 6.80 -7.49
C GLY A 339 -7.08 5.43 -6.86
N PHE A 340 -5.99 4.88 -6.32
CA PHE A 340 -6.03 3.63 -5.55
C PHE A 340 -6.44 3.91 -4.10
N ASP A 341 -7.71 4.23 -3.91
CA ASP A 341 -8.28 4.46 -2.59
C ASP A 341 -8.54 3.13 -1.83
N TYR A 342 -8.65 3.24 -0.51
CA TYR A 342 -8.83 2.10 0.37
C TYR A 342 -10.26 1.53 0.25
N LEU A 343 -10.40 0.22 0.46
CA LEU A 343 -11.71 -0.48 0.49
C LEU A 343 -12.64 0.00 1.61
N ILE A 344 -12.03 0.55 2.66
CA ILE A 344 -12.71 1.10 3.82
C ILE A 344 -12.50 2.60 3.69
N GLU A 345 -13.57 3.30 3.32
CA GLU A 345 -13.61 4.75 3.34
C GLU A 345 -13.93 5.20 4.77
N GLU A 346 -13.30 6.28 5.22
CA GLU A 346 -13.50 6.88 6.54
C GLU A 346 -14.65 7.90 6.56
#